data_AF-A0A7C3VQX3-F1
#
_entry.id   AF-A0A7C3VQX3-F1
#
_cell.length_a   1.000
_cell.length_b   1.000
_cell.length_c   1.000
_cell.angle_alpha   90.00
_cell.angle_beta   90.00
_cell.angle_gamma   90.00
#
_symmetry.space_group_name_H-M   'P 1'
#
loop_
_entity.id
_entity.type
_entity.pdbx_description
1 polymer ?
#
loop_
_entity_poly.entity_id
_entity_poly.type
_entity_poly.pdbx_seq_one_letter_code
_entity_poly.pdbx_strand_id
1 'polypeptide(L)'
;STVTDSAAAATALATGFKTNNGMVGVLPDGTVVRNIREAAAELGKATGLVTTTTITHATPAGFGAHVAKRGDEADIAPQYIERKIEVLLGGGRQVFIPKSVAGSKRKDERDLIAEAKAIGYSVVGTRDEFLAVRQGKVLGLFQMGAMTTNPPEPSLAEMTAKAIDLLSQDKDGFFLMVEGGQIDWACHANDVQGTIKQTLDFDEAVGKALEFARSKKDTLLIVTADHETGGLSIQGSEEGGKQFKPVFCTGGHTGVYVPLFAYGPGATQFSGLLDNTDIPKMIAGLLRIRDFAR
;
A
#
# COMPACT_ATOMS: atom_id res chain seq x y z
N SER A 1 -20.42 1.68 7.73
CA SER A 1 -20.37 3.16 7.68
C SER A 1 -20.65 3.62 6.26
N THR A 2 -21.26 4.79 6.04
CA THR A 2 -21.37 5.40 4.70
C THR A 2 -20.07 6.05 4.25
N VAL A 3 -19.16 6.36 5.18
CA VAL A 3 -17.80 6.87 4.93
C VAL A 3 -16.81 5.90 5.57
N THR A 4 -16.00 5.26 4.73
CA THR A 4 -15.01 4.26 5.16
C THR A 4 -13.78 4.92 5.78
N ASP A 5 -12.99 4.15 6.53
CA ASP A 5 -11.59 4.48 6.78
C ASP A 5 -10.67 3.62 5.90
N SER A 6 -9.38 3.95 5.87
CA SER A 6 -8.38 3.22 5.06
C SER A 6 -8.28 1.74 5.42
N ALA A 7 -8.50 1.34 6.69
CA ALA A 7 -8.39 -0.06 7.08
C ALA A 7 -9.54 -0.92 6.51
N ALA A 8 -10.79 -0.44 6.64
CA ALA A 8 -11.93 -1.14 6.06
C ALA A 8 -11.89 -1.12 4.53
N ALA A 9 -11.44 -0.01 3.92
CA ALA A 9 -11.31 0.11 2.47
C ALA A 9 -10.22 -0.81 1.91
N ALA A 10 -9.03 -0.83 2.53
CA ALA A 10 -7.96 -1.74 2.15
C ALA A 10 -8.35 -3.21 2.36
N THR A 11 -9.05 -3.52 3.46
CA THR A 11 -9.59 -4.87 3.68
C THR A 11 -10.57 -5.26 2.56
N ALA A 12 -11.46 -4.36 2.14
CA ALA A 12 -12.37 -4.62 1.02
C ALA A 12 -11.61 -4.84 -0.31
N LEU A 13 -10.64 -3.98 -0.62
CA LEU A 13 -9.79 -4.06 -1.81
C LEU A 13 -8.90 -5.31 -1.82
N ALA A 14 -8.55 -5.83 -0.64
CA ALA A 14 -7.67 -6.98 -0.51
C ALA A 14 -8.41 -8.30 -0.42
N THR A 15 -9.60 -8.35 0.19
CA THR A 15 -10.27 -9.61 0.57
C THR A 15 -11.58 -9.87 -0.16
N GLY A 16 -12.20 -8.84 -0.75
CA GLY A 16 -13.53 -8.97 -1.35
C GLY A 16 -14.68 -9.01 -0.35
N PHE A 17 -14.42 -8.71 0.93
CA PHE A 17 -15.43 -8.60 1.98
C PHE A 17 -15.47 -7.19 2.59
N LYS A 18 -16.66 -6.75 3.00
CA LYS A 18 -16.82 -5.55 3.82
C LYS A 18 -16.47 -5.85 5.28
N THR A 19 -15.99 -4.83 5.99
CA THR A 19 -15.73 -4.90 7.42
C THR A 19 -16.05 -3.56 8.11
N ASN A 20 -15.88 -3.49 9.44
CA ASN A 20 -16.04 -2.26 10.20
C ASN A 20 -14.80 -1.38 10.10
N ASN A 21 -14.98 -0.06 10.21
CA ASN A 21 -13.87 0.88 10.20
C ASN A 21 -12.82 0.51 11.27
N GLY A 22 -11.56 0.58 10.89
CA GLY A 22 -10.42 0.22 11.74
C GLY A 22 -10.06 -1.26 11.75
N MET A 23 -10.85 -2.16 11.16
CA MET A 23 -10.51 -3.58 11.08
C MET A 23 -9.61 -3.87 9.87
N VAL A 24 -8.65 -4.79 10.03
CA VAL A 24 -7.67 -5.15 9.00
C VAL A 24 -7.77 -6.65 8.74
N GLY A 25 -8.13 -7.05 7.53
CA GLY A 25 -8.11 -8.46 7.11
C GLY A 25 -9.06 -9.39 7.87
N VAL A 26 -10.03 -8.84 8.60
CA VAL A 26 -11.03 -9.58 9.38
C VAL A 26 -12.44 -9.05 9.10
N LEU A 27 -13.44 -9.92 9.23
CA LEU A 27 -14.86 -9.57 9.19
C LEU A 27 -15.31 -8.88 10.49
N PRO A 28 -16.51 -8.27 10.54
CA PRO A 28 -17.03 -7.62 11.74
C PRO A 28 -17.10 -8.50 13.00
N ASP A 29 -17.21 -9.82 12.83
CA ASP A 29 -17.22 -10.81 13.92
C ASP A 29 -15.81 -11.28 14.33
N GLY A 30 -14.76 -10.77 13.69
CA GLY A 30 -13.36 -11.15 13.91
C GLY A 30 -12.88 -12.32 13.06
N THR A 31 -13.72 -12.90 12.19
CA THR A 31 -13.31 -13.98 11.29
C THR A 31 -12.21 -13.50 10.34
N VAL A 32 -11.07 -14.19 10.35
CA VAL A 32 -9.95 -13.93 9.44
C VAL A 32 -10.35 -14.32 8.02
N VAL A 33 -10.13 -13.41 7.06
CA VAL A 33 -10.39 -13.66 5.64
C VAL A 33 -9.12 -13.54 4.82
N ARG A 34 -8.94 -14.48 3.90
CA ARG A 34 -7.79 -14.53 2.98
C ARG A 34 -7.77 -13.31 2.08
N ASN A 35 -6.63 -12.64 1.98
CA ASN A 35 -6.44 -11.53 1.04
C ASN A 35 -5.83 -12.01 -0.30
N ILE A 36 -5.92 -11.15 -1.33
CA ILE A 36 -5.50 -11.46 -2.69
C ILE A 36 -3.98 -11.65 -2.80
N ARG A 37 -3.19 -11.01 -1.92
CA ARG A 37 -1.74 -11.19 -1.85
C ARG A 37 -1.38 -12.58 -1.32
N GLU A 38 -2.06 -13.06 -0.27
CA GLU A 38 -1.95 -14.44 0.21
C GLU A 38 -2.33 -15.43 -0.88
N ALA A 39 -3.44 -15.15 -1.58
CA ALA A 39 -3.88 -16.00 -2.66
C ALA A 39 -2.87 -16.05 -3.82
N ALA A 40 -2.21 -14.94 -4.13
CA ALA A 40 -1.10 -14.90 -5.08
C ALA A 40 0.13 -15.69 -4.59
N ALA A 41 0.51 -15.54 -3.31
CA ALA A 41 1.62 -16.27 -2.72
C ALA A 41 1.39 -17.80 -2.71
N GLU A 42 0.17 -18.25 -2.48
CA GLU A 42 -0.21 -19.67 -2.55
C GLU A 42 -0.10 -20.25 -3.97
N LEU A 43 -0.14 -19.41 -5.00
CA LEU A 43 0.19 -19.79 -6.38
C LEU A 43 1.71 -19.81 -6.66
N GLY A 44 2.54 -19.61 -5.64
CA GLY A 44 3.99 -19.54 -5.77
C GLY A 44 4.53 -18.20 -6.28
N LYS A 45 3.68 -17.18 -6.42
CA LYS A 45 4.11 -15.85 -6.88
C LYS A 45 4.86 -15.11 -5.78
N ALA A 46 5.87 -14.33 -6.16
CA ALA A 46 6.49 -13.38 -5.26
C ALA A 46 5.51 -12.24 -4.89
N THR A 47 5.65 -11.68 -3.69
CA THR A 47 4.73 -10.64 -3.21
C THR A 47 5.45 -9.45 -2.59
N GLY A 48 4.89 -8.25 -2.77
CA GLY A 48 5.45 -7.05 -2.16
C GLY A 48 4.44 -5.98 -1.78
N LEU A 49 4.83 -5.17 -0.81
CA LEU A 49 4.10 -4.01 -0.29
C LEU A 49 5.05 -2.80 -0.24
N VAL A 50 4.60 -1.67 -0.77
CA VAL A 50 5.36 -0.42 -0.81
C VAL A 50 4.45 0.72 -0.36
N THR A 51 4.94 1.60 0.53
CA THR A 51 4.19 2.79 0.96
C THR A 51 5.14 3.91 1.38
N THR A 52 4.66 5.16 1.33
CA THR A 52 5.33 6.32 1.96
C THR A 52 4.96 6.52 3.43
N THR A 53 4.03 5.72 3.99
CA THR A 53 3.65 5.79 5.41
C THR A 53 4.51 4.85 6.26
N THR A 54 4.00 4.30 7.37
CA THR A 54 4.62 3.14 8.01
C THR A 54 4.25 1.89 7.21
N ILE A 55 5.17 0.94 7.02
CA ILE A 55 4.82 -0.29 6.27
C ILE A 55 3.70 -1.10 6.94
N THR A 56 3.45 -0.86 8.23
CA THR A 56 2.37 -1.43 9.05
C THR A 56 1.11 -0.58 9.11
N HIS A 57 1.04 0.54 8.37
CA HIS A 57 -0.16 1.37 8.30
C HIS A 57 -1.32 0.60 7.66
N ALA A 58 -2.53 1.13 7.76
CA ALA A 58 -3.76 0.40 7.43
C ALA A 58 -3.81 -0.18 6.02
N THR A 59 -3.37 0.58 5.01
CA THR A 59 -3.44 0.15 3.61
C THR A 59 -2.53 -1.03 3.32
N PRO A 60 -1.19 -0.99 3.58
CA PRO A 60 -0.35 -2.18 3.44
C PRO A 60 -0.78 -3.31 4.37
N ALA A 61 -1.23 -3.01 5.58
CA ALA A 61 -1.70 -4.03 6.52
C ALA A 61 -2.91 -4.81 5.98
N GLY A 62 -3.84 -4.16 5.25
CA GLY A 62 -4.98 -4.83 4.61
C GLY A 62 -4.59 -5.95 3.63
N PHE A 63 -3.38 -5.86 3.04
CA PHE A 63 -2.84 -6.86 2.12
C PHE A 63 -1.82 -7.82 2.78
N GLY A 64 -1.47 -7.64 4.05
CA GLY A 64 -0.37 -8.37 4.67
C GLY A 64 -0.62 -8.93 6.08
N ALA A 65 -1.71 -8.53 6.74
CA ALA A 65 -1.99 -8.90 8.12
C ALA A 65 -3.49 -9.02 8.41
N HIS A 66 -3.80 -9.62 9.56
CA HIS A 66 -5.15 -9.61 10.13
C HIS A 66 -5.09 -9.19 11.59
N VAL A 67 -5.78 -8.10 11.92
CA VAL A 67 -5.91 -7.58 13.28
C VAL A 67 -7.27 -6.91 13.47
N ALA A 68 -7.79 -6.93 14.70
CA ALA A 68 -9.06 -6.29 15.01
C ALA A 68 -9.00 -4.76 14.91
N LYS A 69 -7.82 -4.15 15.07
CA LYS A 69 -7.64 -2.69 15.05
C LYS A 69 -6.36 -2.30 14.29
N ARG A 70 -6.50 -1.37 13.35
CA ARG A 70 -5.39 -0.80 12.56
C ARG A 70 -4.28 -0.17 13.41
N GLY A 71 -4.60 0.25 14.64
CA GLY A 71 -3.63 0.82 15.58
C GLY A 71 -2.69 -0.21 16.21
N ASP A 72 -2.95 -1.51 16.06
CA ASP A 72 -2.13 -2.60 16.61
C ASP A 72 -0.93 -2.89 15.67
N GLU A 73 -0.21 -1.86 15.22
CA GLU A 73 0.90 -1.98 14.27
C GLU A 73 2.03 -2.91 14.75
N ALA A 74 2.25 -3.00 16.07
CA ALA A 74 3.22 -3.92 16.66
C ALA A 74 2.83 -5.40 16.49
N ASP A 75 1.54 -5.70 16.31
CA ASP A 75 0.99 -7.03 16.05
C ASP A 75 0.86 -7.31 14.54
N ILE A 76 0.87 -6.26 13.70
CA ILE A 76 0.94 -6.35 12.23
C ILE A 76 2.35 -6.70 11.78
N ALA A 77 3.37 -5.99 12.27
CA ALA A 77 4.78 -6.16 11.86
C ALA A 77 5.28 -7.63 11.83
N PRO A 78 5.08 -8.45 12.89
CA PRO A 78 5.58 -9.83 12.88
C PRO A 78 4.93 -10.70 11.80
N GLN A 79 3.66 -10.45 11.46
CA GLN A 79 2.94 -11.23 10.44
C GLN A 79 3.62 -11.11 9.06
N TYR A 80 4.18 -9.95 8.72
CA TYR A 80 4.89 -9.77 7.45
C TYR A 80 6.13 -10.66 7.34
N ILE A 81 6.89 -10.78 8.43
CA ILE A 81 8.12 -11.57 8.52
C ILE A 81 7.77 -13.07 8.54
N GLU A 82 6.77 -13.45 9.33
CA GLU A 82 6.27 -14.83 9.45
C GLU A 82 5.70 -15.34 8.11
N ARG A 83 4.99 -14.48 7.37
CA ARG A 83 4.46 -14.77 6.02
C ARG A 83 5.50 -14.62 4.91
N LYS A 84 6.72 -14.18 5.25
CA LYS A 84 7.87 -14.05 4.35
C LYS A 84 7.62 -13.19 3.11
N ILE A 85 6.83 -12.10 3.23
CA ILE A 85 6.57 -11.15 2.11
C ILE A 85 7.89 -10.65 1.53
N GLU A 86 8.15 -10.91 0.25
CA GLU A 86 9.47 -10.77 -0.36
C GLU A 86 9.99 -9.32 -0.38
N VAL A 87 9.13 -8.35 -0.66
CA VAL A 87 9.51 -6.92 -0.71
C VAL A 87 8.62 -6.11 0.22
N LEU A 88 9.22 -5.46 1.21
CA LEU A 88 8.55 -4.56 2.15
C LEU A 88 9.31 -3.25 2.18
N LEU A 89 8.73 -2.15 1.69
CA LEU A 89 9.41 -0.85 1.59
C LEU A 89 8.53 0.27 2.15
N GLY A 90 9.01 0.96 3.19
CA GLY A 90 8.35 2.13 3.75
C GLY A 90 9.03 2.66 5.00
N GLY A 91 8.31 3.42 5.80
CA GLY A 91 8.73 3.81 7.15
C GLY A 91 8.34 2.76 8.21
N GLY A 92 8.38 3.17 9.49
CA GLY A 92 7.81 2.42 10.60
C GLY A 92 8.82 1.57 11.38
N ARG A 93 10.12 1.87 11.33
CA ARG A 93 11.16 1.12 12.05
C ARG A 93 10.84 0.95 13.55
N GLN A 94 10.10 1.89 14.14
CA GLN A 94 9.68 1.87 15.54
C GLN A 94 8.91 0.61 15.96
N VAL A 95 8.23 -0.12 15.06
CA VAL A 95 7.51 -1.37 15.40
C VAL A 95 8.29 -2.65 15.09
N PHE A 96 9.54 -2.53 14.62
CA PHE A 96 10.42 -3.66 14.28
C PHE A 96 11.58 -3.85 15.25
N ILE A 97 11.77 -2.93 16.20
CA ILE A 97 12.88 -2.94 17.16
C ILE A 97 12.40 -3.25 18.58
N PRO A 98 13.23 -3.90 19.43
CA PRO A 98 12.85 -4.26 20.80
C PRO A 98 12.36 -3.06 21.61
N LYS A 99 11.43 -3.29 22.55
CA LYS A 99 10.92 -2.25 23.46
C LYS A 99 12.02 -1.51 24.21
N SER A 100 13.11 -2.19 24.57
CA SER A 100 14.27 -1.59 25.24
C SER A 100 15.03 -0.58 24.38
N VAL A 101 14.84 -0.56 23.06
CA VAL A 101 15.50 0.39 22.15
C VAL A 101 14.72 1.71 22.11
N ALA A 102 15.43 2.83 22.24
CA ALA A 102 14.84 4.16 22.21
C ALA A 102 14.03 4.41 20.92
N GLY A 103 12.83 4.96 21.08
CA GLY A 103 11.89 5.21 19.97
C GLY A 103 11.08 3.99 19.52
N SER A 104 11.26 2.82 20.16
CA SER A 104 10.40 1.66 19.90
C SER A 104 8.95 1.94 20.29
N LYS A 105 8.03 1.38 19.50
CA LYS A 105 6.59 1.26 19.80
C LYS A 105 6.17 -0.19 20.05
N ARG A 106 7.11 -1.15 20.06
CA ARG A 106 6.81 -2.52 20.46
C ARG A 106 6.52 -2.59 21.96
N LYS A 107 5.69 -3.56 22.35
CA LYS A 107 5.36 -3.85 23.76
C LYS A 107 6.18 -5.01 24.32
N ASP A 108 6.99 -5.65 23.48
CA ASP A 108 7.84 -6.80 23.76
C ASP A 108 9.30 -6.55 23.35
N GLU A 109 10.19 -7.50 23.64
CA GLU A 109 11.62 -7.42 23.30
C GLU A 109 11.95 -8.14 21.98
N ARG A 110 10.97 -8.38 21.10
CA ARG A 110 11.25 -8.98 19.79
C ARG A 110 12.05 -8.01 18.92
N ASP A 111 13.12 -8.51 18.33
CA ASP A 111 13.90 -7.82 17.31
C ASP A 111 13.52 -8.38 15.94
N LEU A 112 12.49 -7.79 15.32
CA LEU A 112 12.02 -8.24 14.01
C LEU A 112 13.03 -7.97 12.89
N ILE A 113 13.95 -7.02 13.09
CA ILE A 113 15.07 -6.80 12.16
C ILE A 113 16.02 -8.00 12.21
N ALA A 114 16.37 -8.47 13.40
CA ALA A 114 17.21 -9.65 13.56
C ALA A 114 16.50 -10.92 13.04
N GLU A 115 15.21 -11.08 13.35
CA GLU A 115 14.41 -12.20 12.83
C GLU A 115 14.33 -12.19 11.30
N ALA A 116 14.11 -11.03 10.67
CA ALA A 116 14.10 -10.90 9.22
C ALA A 116 15.45 -11.26 8.60
N LYS A 117 16.56 -10.77 9.17
CA LYS A 117 17.92 -11.13 8.72
C LYS A 117 18.16 -12.64 8.82
N ALA A 118 17.72 -13.27 9.90
CA ALA A 118 17.89 -14.71 10.13
C ALA A 118 17.18 -15.56 9.05
N ILE A 119 16.10 -15.05 8.44
CA ILE A 119 15.39 -15.72 7.35
C ILE A 119 15.75 -15.17 5.95
N GLY A 120 16.85 -14.42 5.84
CA GLY A 120 17.47 -14.04 4.58
C GLY A 120 17.02 -12.70 3.99
N TYR A 121 16.43 -11.80 4.77
CA TYR A 121 16.14 -10.44 4.32
C TYR A 121 17.40 -9.57 4.29
N SER A 122 17.56 -8.83 3.21
CA SER A 122 18.35 -7.59 3.22
C SER A 122 17.55 -6.51 3.96
N VAL A 123 17.93 -6.19 5.19
CA VAL A 123 17.30 -5.08 5.94
C VAL A 123 18.08 -3.81 5.69
N VAL A 124 17.41 -2.80 5.11
CA VAL A 124 18.02 -1.55 4.66
C VAL A 124 17.33 -0.35 5.31
N GLY A 125 18.12 0.66 5.65
CA GLY A 125 17.65 1.87 6.34
C GLY A 125 17.96 3.17 5.63
N THR A 126 18.73 3.14 4.55
CA THR A 126 19.10 4.31 3.74
C THR A 126 18.83 4.06 2.26
N ARG A 127 18.74 5.15 1.47
CA ARG A 127 18.59 5.06 0.02
C ARG A 127 19.75 4.31 -0.65
N ASP A 128 20.99 4.52 -0.20
CA ASP A 128 22.16 3.86 -0.79
C ASP A 128 22.18 2.35 -0.53
N GLU A 129 21.90 1.93 0.70
CA GLU A 129 21.74 0.50 1.04
C GLU A 129 20.63 -0.15 0.22
N PHE A 130 19.49 0.53 0.10
CA PHE A 130 18.35 0.09 -0.71
C PHE A 130 18.71 -0.06 -2.19
N LEU A 131 19.40 0.94 -2.76
CA LEU A 131 19.85 0.91 -4.14
C LEU A 131 20.92 -0.16 -4.40
N ALA A 132 21.61 -0.66 -3.36
CA ALA A 132 22.58 -1.74 -3.49
C ALA A 132 21.93 -3.13 -3.60
N VAL A 133 20.66 -3.29 -3.20
CA VAL A 133 19.97 -4.60 -3.28
C VAL A 133 19.73 -5.00 -4.74
N ARG A 134 20.05 -6.26 -5.06
CA ARG A 134 19.98 -6.82 -6.43
C ARG A 134 19.03 -8.02 -6.54
N GLN A 135 18.86 -8.79 -5.46
CA GLN A 135 18.09 -10.03 -5.46
C GLN A 135 17.63 -10.38 -4.04
N GLY A 136 16.69 -11.31 -3.93
CA GLY A 136 16.22 -11.85 -2.65
C GLY A 136 15.22 -10.94 -1.93
N LYS A 137 14.95 -11.28 -0.66
CA LYS A 137 13.97 -10.55 0.15
C LYS A 137 14.55 -9.25 0.70
N VAL A 138 13.75 -8.20 0.76
CA VAL A 138 14.16 -6.89 1.26
C VAL A 138 13.14 -6.32 2.23
N LEU A 139 13.65 -5.78 3.34
CA LEU A 139 12.90 -5.02 4.33
C LEU A 139 13.52 -3.63 4.41
N GLY A 140 12.94 -2.68 3.70
CA GLY A 140 13.31 -1.26 3.72
C GLY A 140 12.50 -0.51 4.78
N LEU A 141 13.20 -0.02 5.80
CA LEU A 141 12.64 0.75 6.91
C LEU A 141 13.33 2.10 6.96
N PHE A 142 12.86 3.07 6.18
CA PHE A 142 13.59 4.32 5.90
C PHE A 142 13.45 5.39 6.99
N GLN A 143 12.43 5.26 7.85
CA GLN A 143 12.18 6.18 8.96
C GLN A 143 11.66 5.44 10.20
N MET A 144 11.78 6.08 11.37
CA MET A 144 11.19 5.57 12.62
C MET A 144 9.66 5.52 12.53
N GLY A 145 9.06 6.62 12.09
CA GLY A 145 7.65 6.72 11.71
C GLY A 145 7.48 6.60 10.19
N ALA A 146 6.47 7.25 9.65
CA ALA A 146 6.32 7.40 8.21
C ALA A 146 7.52 8.14 7.57
N MET A 147 7.69 7.93 6.27
CA MET A 147 8.72 8.61 5.49
C MET A 147 8.47 10.11 5.47
N THR A 148 9.53 10.92 5.35
CA THR A 148 9.36 12.36 5.12
C THR A 148 9.05 12.67 3.65
N THR A 149 9.26 11.72 2.74
CA THR A 149 9.09 11.86 1.28
C THR A 149 9.99 12.94 0.67
N ASN A 150 11.13 13.18 1.32
CA ASN A 150 12.14 14.11 0.87
C ASN A 150 13.51 13.41 0.81
N PRO A 151 14.41 13.83 -0.09
CA PRO A 151 15.80 13.40 -0.04
C PRO A 151 16.40 13.63 1.36
N PRO A 152 17.25 12.73 1.86
CA PRO A 152 17.91 11.63 1.14
C PRO A 152 17.15 10.30 1.12
N GLU A 153 15.87 10.24 1.52
CA GLU A 153 15.06 9.02 1.44
C GLU A 153 14.84 8.59 -0.03
N PRO A 154 14.63 7.29 -0.31
CA PRO A 154 14.20 6.87 -1.64
C PRO A 154 12.81 7.41 -1.95
N SER A 155 12.58 7.83 -3.20
CA SER A 155 11.25 8.24 -3.63
C SER A 155 10.30 7.04 -3.78
N LEU A 156 8.99 7.28 -3.83
CA LEU A 156 8.01 6.23 -4.10
C LEU A 156 8.23 5.57 -5.47
N ALA A 157 8.65 6.35 -6.46
CA ALA A 157 8.99 5.84 -7.79
C ALA A 157 10.23 4.94 -7.74
N GLU A 158 11.25 5.29 -6.96
CA GLU A 158 12.43 4.43 -6.76
C GLU A 158 12.09 3.12 -6.06
N MET A 159 11.27 3.20 -4.98
CA MET A 159 10.78 2.01 -4.28
C MET A 159 9.96 1.11 -5.19
N THR A 160 9.06 1.69 -6.00
CA THR A 160 8.24 0.95 -6.97
C THR A 160 9.10 0.25 -8.02
N ALA A 161 10.04 0.98 -8.63
CA ALA A 161 10.94 0.40 -9.64
C ALA A 161 11.77 -0.75 -9.05
N LYS A 162 12.34 -0.58 -7.85
CA LYS A 162 13.11 -1.64 -7.19
C LYS A 162 12.23 -2.85 -6.83
N ALA A 163 11.02 -2.62 -6.34
CA ALA A 163 10.10 -3.70 -6.02
C ALA A 163 9.78 -4.54 -7.26
N ILE A 164 9.47 -3.89 -8.38
CA ILE A 164 9.27 -4.54 -9.67
C ILE A 164 10.53 -5.30 -10.11
N ASP A 165 11.71 -4.69 -10.04
CA ASP A 165 12.98 -5.32 -10.42
C ASP A 165 13.30 -6.59 -9.61
N LEU A 166 12.95 -6.61 -8.32
CA LEU A 166 13.19 -7.76 -7.44
C LEU A 166 12.13 -8.84 -7.65
N LEU A 167 10.86 -8.46 -7.68
CA LEU A 167 9.73 -9.40 -7.76
C LEU A 167 9.59 -10.03 -9.14
N SER A 168 9.93 -9.30 -10.22
CA SER A 168 9.86 -9.82 -11.59
C SER A 168 10.90 -10.89 -11.92
N GLN A 169 11.84 -11.15 -10.99
CA GLN A 169 12.78 -12.28 -11.09
C GLN A 169 12.09 -13.63 -10.80
N ASP A 170 10.93 -13.61 -10.15
CA ASP A 170 10.17 -14.82 -9.90
C ASP A 170 9.50 -15.32 -11.19
N LYS A 171 9.81 -16.56 -11.57
CA LYS A 171 9.31 -17.21 -12.79
C LYS A 171 7.79 -17.41 -12.78
N ASP A 172 7.19 -17.49 -11.59
CA ASP A 172 5.76 -17.69 -11.42
C ASP A 172 5.01 -16.34 -11.43
N GLY A 173 5.75 -15.23 -11.51
CA GLY A 173 5.25 -13.85 -11.52
C GLY A 173 5.08 -13.28 -10.12
N PHE A 174 4.43 -12.12 -10.00
CA PHE A 174 4.30 -11.44 -8.72
C PHE A 174 2.98 -10.70 -8.52
N PHE A 175 2.71 -10.35 -7.26
CA PHE A 175 1.71 -9.38 -6.84
C PHE A 175 2.40 -8.24 -6.08
N LEU A 176 2.11 -6.99 -6.44
CA LEU A 176 2.68 -5.81 -5.81
C LEU A 176 1.57 -4.79 -5.52
N MET A 177 1.52 -4.31 -4.28
CA MET A 177 0.71 -3.16 -3.89
C MET A 177 1.62 -1.98 -3.55
N VAL A 178 1.35 -0.83 -4.16
CA VAL A 178 2.08 0.44 -3.97
C VAL A 178 1.11 1.51 -3.51
N GLU A 179 1.44 2.22 -2.43
CA GLU A 179 0.60 3.25 -1.83
C GLU A 179 1.30 4.62 -1.80
N GLY A 180 0.68 5.63 -2.42
CA GLY A 180 0.95 7.05 -2.17
C GLY A 180 0.20 7.56 -0.93
N GLY A 181 0.53 7.04 0.25
CA GLY A 181 -0.34 7.15 1.43
C GLY A 181 -0.44 8.54 2.08
N GLN A 182 0.42 9.49 1.70
CA GLN A 182 0.41 10.84 2.27
C GLN A 182 -0.43 11.85 1.48
N ILE A 183 -1.03 11.46 0.34
CA ILE A 183 -2.07 12.25 -0.32
C ILE A 183 -3.23 12.49 0.67
N ASP A 184 -3.68 11.43 1.32
CA ASP A 184 -4.71 11.46 2.36
C ASP A 184 -4.36 12.41 3.51
N TRP A 185 -3.12 12.37 4.00
CA TRP A 185 -2.66 13.22 5.11
C TRP A 185 -2.64 14.70 4.74
N ALA A 186 -2.19 15.03 3.52
CA ALA A 186 -2.23 16.39 3.03
C ALA A 186 -3.67 16.89 2.87
N CYS A 187 -4.56 16.04 2.35
CA CYS A 187 -5.99 16.37 2.25
C CYS A 187 -6.66 16.54 3.61
N HIS A 188 -6.35 15.72 4.62
CA HIS A 188 -6.82 15.90 5.99
C HIS A 188 -6.40 17.25 6.57
N ALA A 189 -5.19 17.71 6.23
CA ALA A 189 -4.67 19.01 6.63
C ALA A 189 -5.20 20.18 5.77
N ASN A 190 -6.01 19.90 4.75
CA ASN A 190 -6.41 20.86 3.71
C ASN A 190 -5.20 21.57 3.06
N ASP A 191 -4.07 20.87 2.97
CA ASP A 191 -2.83 21.37 2.39
C ASP A 191 -2.82 21.10 0.88
N VAL A 192 -3.09 22.16 0.12
CA VAL A 192 -3.10 22.12 -1.35
C VAL A 192 -1.74 21.73 -1.91
N GLN A 193 -0.65 22.32 -1.39
CA GLN A 193 0.69 22.09 -1.94
C GLN A 193 1.18 20.68 -1.61
N GLY A 194 0.91 20.22 -0.39
CA GLY A 194 1.13 18.82 0.00
C GLY A 194 0.32 17.85 -0.87
N THR A 195 -0.96 18.14 -1.12
CA THR A 195 -1.83 17.30 -1.97
C THR A 195 -1.27 17.18 -3.38
N ILE A 196 -0.86 18.30 -3.99
CA ILE A 196 -0.24 18.32 -5.31
C ILE A 196 1.08 17.53 -5.30
N LYS A 197 1.98 17.82 -4.35
CA LYS A 197 3.28 17.13 -4.23
C LYS A 197 3.09 15.62 -4.13
N GLN A 198 2.26 15.14 -3.20
CA GLN A 198 2.08 13.71 -2.97
C GLN A 198 1.38 13.02 -4.14
N THR A 199 0.49 13.73 -4.85
CA THR A 199 -0.14 13.20 -6.08
C THR A 199 0.89 13.07 -7.20
N LEU A 200 1.79 14.04 -7.37
CA LEU A 200 2.89 13.96 -8.35
C LEU A 200 3.89 12.85 -7.98
N ASP A 201 4.23 12.70 -6.70
CA ASP A 201 5.10 11.61 -6.22
C ASP A 201 4.47 10.23 -6.53
N PHE A 202 3.14 10.11 -6.44
CA PHE A 202 2.41 8.89 -6.82
C PHE A 202 2.33 8.71 -8.34
N ASP A 203 2.15 9.78 -9.12
CA ASP A 203 2.16 9.73 -10.59
C ASP A 203 3.50 9.20 -11.12
N GLU A 204 4.63 9.63 -10.57
CA GLU A 204 5.95 9.10 -10.94
C GLU A 204 6.05 7.58 -10.69
N ALA A 205 5.49 7.10 -9.58
CA ALA A 205 5.44 5.67 -9.26
C ALA A 205 4.53 4.88 -10.21
N VAL A 206 3.35 5.42 -10.54
CA VAL A 206 2.45 4.88 -11.57
C VAL A 206 3.17 4.82 -12.92
N GLY A 207 3.96 5.84 -13.26
CA GLY A 207 4.81 5.89 -14.44
C GLY A 207 5.75 4.68 -14.52
N LYS A 208 6.43 4.33 -13.42
CA LYS A 208 7.31 3.14 -13.36
C LYS A 208 6.55 1.83 -13.54
N ALA A 209 5.38 1.69 -12.90
CA ALA A 209 4.56 0.50 -13.07
C ALA A 209 4.03 0.37 -14.50
N LEU A 210 3.63 1.48 -15.13
CA LEU A 210 3.13 1.51 -16.50
C LEU A 210 4.24 1.23 -17.53
N GLU A 211 5.45 1.75 -17.33
CA GLU A 211 6.64 1.42 -18.13
C GLU A 211 6.88 -0.09 -18.13
N PHE A 212 6.86 -0.73 -16.95
CA PHE A 212 7.02 -2.17 -16.84
C PHE A 212 5.87 -2.93 -17.52
N ALA A 213 4.61 -2.56 -17.24
CA ALA A 213 3.44 -3.24 -17.82
C ALA A 213 3.38 -3.13 -19.35
N ARG A 214 3.88 -2.04 -19.94
CA ARG A 214 4.03 -1.91 -21.40
C ARG A 214 5.09 -2.86 -21.97
N SER A 215 6.16 -3.12 -21.21
CA SER A 215 7.24 -4.03 -21.61
C SER A 215 6.88 -5.52 -21.42
N LYS A 216 5.95 -5.83 -20.51
CA LYS A 216 5.53 -7.18 -20.13
C LYS A 216 4.02 -7.35 -20.36
N LYS A 217 3.66 -7.94 -21.51
CA LYS A 217 2.27 -8.07 -21.97
C LYS A 217 1.38 -8.96 -21.09
N ASP A 218 1.92 -9.60 -20.07
CA ASP A 218 1.27 -10.42 -19.06
C ASP A 218 1.02 -9.67 -17.73
N THR A 219 1.26 -8.36 -17.69
CA THR A 219 1.10 -7.53 -16.48
C THR A 219 -0.21 -6.73 -16.51
N LEU A 220 -1.03 -6.88 -15.47
CA LEU A 220 -2.17 -6.02 -15.17
C LEU A 220 -1.73 -4.94 -14.18
N LEU A 221 -1.95 -3.68 -14.54
CA LEU A 221 -1.81 -2.52 -13.65
C LEU A 221 -3.20 -1.98 -13.32
N ILE A 222 -3.46 -1.74 -12.03
CA ILE A 222 -4.67 -1.09 -11.52
C ILE A 222 -4.25 0.12 -10.69
N VAL A 223 -4.90 1.27 -10.89
CA VAL A 223 -4.69 2.49 -10.11
C VAL A 223 -6.06 2.97 -9.61
N THR A 224 -6.18 3.15 -8.30
CA THR A 224 -7.40 3.63 -7.65
C THR A 224 -7.07 4.25 -6.29
N ALA A 225 -8.08 4.66 -5.54
CA ALA A 225 -7.96 5.13 -4.16
C ALA A 225 -8.81 4.24 -3.22
N ASP A 226 -8.53 4.30 -1.93
CA ASP A 226 -9.31 3.64 -0.89
C ASP A 226 -10.58 4.45 -0.54
N HIS A 227 -10.47 5.77 -0.53
CA HIS A 227 -11.55 6.76 -0.42
C HIS A 227 -11.11 8.15 -0.89
N GLU A 228 -12.04 9.11 -0.94
CA GLU A 228 -11.72 10.54 -1.08
C GLU A 228 -11.54 11.18 0.31
N THR A 229 -10.65 12.17 0.40
CA THR A 229 -10.39 12.93 1.63
C THR A 229 -10.43 14.44 1.38
N GLY A 230 -11.15 15.16 2.24
CA GLY A 230 -11.19 16.62 2.26
C GLY A 230 -12.29 17.26 1.41
N GLY A 231 -12.87 16.52 0.46
CA GLY A 231 -13.86 17.03 -0.49
C GLY A 231 -13.32 18.18 -1.34
N LEU A 232 -12.09 18.02 -1.84
CA LEU A 232 -11.39 19.07 -2.58
C LEU A 232 -12.12 19.41 -3.89
N SER A 233 -12.43 20.68 -4.08
CA SER A 233 -13.03 21.23 -5.30
C SER A 233 -12.30 22.46 -5.78
N ILE A 234 -12.24 22.67 -7.11
CA ILE A 234 -11.70 23.90 -7.71
C ILE A 234 -12.87 24.82 -8.05
N GLN A 235 -13.02 25.94 -7.34
CA GLN A 235 -14.16 26.86 -7.49
C GLN A 235 -13.87 28.05 -8.43
N GLY A 236 -12.83 27.95 -9.25
CA GLY A 236 -12.42 28.98 -10.21
C GLY A 236 -10.93 29.22 -10.19
N SER A 237 -10.54 30.42 -10.64
CA SER A 237 -9.15 30.85 -10.69
C SER A 237 -9.00 32.30 -10.26
N GLU A 238 -7.94 32.59 -9.54
CA GLU A 238 -7.52 33.95 -9.19
C GLU A 238 -6.42 34.42 -10.17
N GLU A 239 -6.06 35.71 -10.08
CA GLU A 239 -5.00 36.33 -10.89
C GLU A 239 -5.13 36.12 -12.41
N GLY A 240 -6.35 36.22 -12.95
CA GLY A 240 -6.58 36.09 -14.39
C GLY A 240 -6.32 34.69 -14.94
N GLY A 241 -6.49 33.64 -14.13
CA GLY A 241 -6.37 32.24 -14.57
C GLY A 241 -5.06 31.56 -14.17
N LYS A 242 -4.17 32.25 -13.46
CA LYS A 242 -2.83 31.74 -13.12
C LYS A 242 -2.80 30.92 -11.83
N GLN A 243 -3.77 31.10 -10.94
CA GLN A 243 -3.85 30.36 -9.69
C GLN A 243 -5.23 29.73 -9.56
N PHE A 244 -5.30 28.43 -9.25
CA PHE A 244 -6.56 27.78 -8.93
C PHE A 244 -7.06 28.24 -7.57
N LYS A 245 -8.38 28.24 -7.38
CA LYS A 245 -9.02 28.44 -6.08
C LYS A 245 -9.49 27.10 -5.51
N PRO A 246 -8.61 26.35 -4.83
CA PRO A 246 -8.98 25.09 -4.17
C PRO A 246 -9.82 25.38 -2.92
N VAL A 247 -10.85 24.59 -2.70
CA VAL A 247 -11.70 24.63 -1.52
C VAL A 247 -11.90 23.21 -1.03
N PHE A 248 -11.58 22.99 0.25
CA PHE A 248 -11.89 21.76 0.97
C PHE A 248 -13.19 21.96 1.75
N CYS A 249 -14.07 20.97 1.75
CA CYS A 249 -15.35 21.05 2.46
C CYS A 249 -15.30 20.41 3.86
N THR A 250 -14.29 19.60 4.14
CA THR A 250 -14.08 18.91 5.42
C THR A 250 -12.59 18.64 5.63
N GLY A 251 -12.19 18.29 6.85
CA GLY A 251 -10.88 17.69 7.12
C GLY A 251 -10.95 16.17 7.31
N GLY A 252 -12.05 15.53 6.90
CA GLY A 252 -12.27 14.09 6.99
C GLY A 252 -12.45 13.43 5.63
N HIS A 253 -12.67 12.12 5.62
CA HIS A 253 -13.00 11.40 4.40
C HIS A 253 -14.41 11.77 3.91
N THR A 254 -14.69 11.55 2.62
CA THR A 254 -16.03 11.67 2.05
C THR A 254 -16.49 10.37 1.39
N GLY A 255 -17.79 10.26 1.13
CA GLY A 255 -18.39 9.11 0.45
C GLY A 255 -18.38 9.19 -1.08
N VAL A 256 -17.51 10.02 -1.66
CA VAL A 256 -17.40 10.21 -3.11
C VAL A 256 -16.82 8.95 -3.76
N TYR A 257 -17.35 8.59 -4.94
CA TYR A 257 -16.77 7.50 -5.73
C TYR A 257 -15.37 7.85 -6.21
N VAL A 258 -14.45 6.91 -6.05
CA VAL A 258 -13.06 7.04 -6.48
C VAL A 258 -12.89 6.53 -7.91
N PRO A 259 -11.98 7.12 -8.71
CA PRO A 259 -11.69 6.61 -10.03
C PRO A 259 -10.95 5.27 -9.96
N LEU A 260 -11.19 4.42 -10.96
CA LEU A 260 -10.51 3.15 -11.17
C LEU A 260 -9.95 3.13 -12.60
N PHE A 261 -8.62 3.04 -12.71
CA PHE A 261 -7.92 2.92 -13.97
C PHE A 261 -7.27 1.55 -14.05
N ALA A 262 -7.28 0.93 -15.23
CA ALA A 262 -6.62 -0.35 -15.46
C ALA A 262 -5.91 -0.38 -16.82
N TYR A 263 -4.79 -1.09 -16.88
CA TYR A 263 -4.01 -1.32 -18.10
C TYR A 263 -3.49 -2.76 -18.15
N GLY A 264 -3.47 -3.37 -19.34
CA GLY A 264 -2.96 -4.73 -19.54
C GLY A 264 -4.04 -5.81 -19.65
N PRO A 265 -3.68 -7.10 -19.52
CA PRO A 265 -4.61 -8.21 -19.66
C PRO A 265 -5.78 -8.16 -18.69
N GLY A 266 -7.00 -8.24 -19.22
CA GLY A 266 -8.21 -8.20 -18.39
C GLY A 266 -8.64 -6.80 -17.94
N ALA A 267 -7.92 -5.73 -18.31
CA ALA A 267 -8.23 -4.36 -17.88
C ALA A 267 -9.67 -3.90 -18.18
N THR A 268 -10.28 -4.39 -19.26
CA THR A 268 -11.67 -4.04 -19.61
C THR A 268 -12.70 -4.55 -18.58
N GLN A 269 -12.35 -5.53 -17.74
CA GLN A 269 -13.21 -6.01 -16.65
C GLN A 269 -13.35 -4.99 -15.51
N PHE A 270 -12.40 -4.06 -15.39
CA PHE A 270 -12.37 -3.01 -14.36
C PHE A 270 -13.06 -1.72 -14.83
N SER A 271 -14.11 -1.85 -15.63
CA SER A 271 -14.88 -0.71 -16.15
C SER A 271 -16.32 -0.73 -15.61
N GLY A 272 -16.94 0.45 -15.54
CA GLY A 272 -18.28 0.64 -14.99
C GLY A 272 -18.28 1.02 -13.50
N LEU A 273 -19.43 0.84 -12.85
CA LEU A 273 -19.61 1.09 -11.42
C LEU A 273 -19.35 -0.20 -10.66
N LEU A 274 -18.27 -0.22 -9.87
CA LEU A 274 -17.83 -1.37 -9.09
C LEU A 274 -17.77 -1.01 -7.61
N ASP A 275 -18.02 -1.99 -6.74
CA ASP A 275 -17.67 -1.89 -5.34
C ASP A 275 -16.20 -2.29 -5.14
N ASN A 276 -15.51 -1.69 -4.16
CA ASN A 276 -14.12 -2.04 -3.84
C ASN A 276 -13.94 -3.56 -3.58
N THR A 277 -14.99 -4.27 -3.15
CA THR A 277 -14.98 -5.73 -2.97
C THR A 277 -14.99 -6.55 -4.27
N ASP A 278 -15.36 -5.95 -5.40
CA ASP A 278 -15.34 -6.63 -6.70
C ASP A 278 -13.92 -6.74 -7.26
N ILE A 279 -13.08 -5.73 -6.99
CA ILE A 279 -11.72 -5.62 -7.51
C ILE A 279 -10.87 -6.88 -7.20
N PRO A 280 -10.70 -7.33 -5.94
CA PRO A 280 -9.88 -8.51 -5.67
C PRO A 280 -10.51 -9.82 -6.21
N LYS A 281 -11.84 -9.89 -6.35
CA LYS A 281 -12.52 -11.04 -6.98
C LYS A 281 -12.21 -11.11 -8.48
N MET A 282 -12.17 -9.97 -9.16
CA MET A 282 -11.78 -9.89 -10.57
C MET A 282 -10.30 -10.24 -10.75
N ILE A 283 -9.41 -9.73 -9.88
CA ILE A 283 -7.99 -10.12 -9.87
C ILE A 283 -7.86 -11.63 -9.68
N ALA A 284 -8.56 -12.21 -8.70
CA ALA A 284 -8.57 -13.65 -8.46
C ALA A 284 -9.05 -14.45 -9.68
N GLY A 285 -10.11 -13.98 -10.36
CA GLY A 285 -10.60 -14.58 -11.60
C GLY A 285 -9.55 -14.61 -12.71
N LEU A 286 -8.82 -13.50 -12.90
CA LEU A 286 -7.71 -13.42 -13.87
C LEU A 286 -6.53 -14.32 -13.49
N LEU A 287 -6.27 -14.48 -12.20
CA LEU A 287 -5.28 -15.42 -11.67
C LEU A 287 -5.79 -16.89 -11.62
N ARG A 288 -7.04 -17.14 -12.05
CA ARG A 288 -7.70 -18.46 -12.04
C ARG A 288 -7.86 -19.06 -10.64
N ILE A 289 -7.94 -18.23 -9.61
CA ILE A 289 -8.22 -18.63 -8.22
C ILE A 289 -9.73 -18.74 -8.07
N ARG A 290 -10.26 -19.96 -8.02
CA ARG A 290 -11.71 -20.20 -8.08
C ARG A 290 -12.41 -20.03 -6.74
N ASP A 291 -11.70 -20.22 -5.63
CA ASP A 291 -12.19 -20.28 -4.25
C ASP A 291 -11.99 -18.97 -3.47
N PHE A 292 -11.75 -17.86 -4.16
CA PHE A 292 -11.51 -16.57 -3.53
C PHE A 292 -12.82 -15.84 -3.17
N ALA A 293 -12.91 -15.36 -1.92
CA ALA A 293 -14.00 -14.51 -1.41
C ALA A 293 -15.42 -15.05 -1.67
N ARG A 294 -15.61 -16.35 -1.40
CA ARG A 294 -16.91 -17.03 -1.45
C ARG A 294 -17.60 -17.07 -0.09
#